data_AF-A0A917Q0U7-F1
#
_entry.id   AF-A0A917Q0U7-F1
#
_cell.length_a   1.000
_cell.length_b   1.000
_cell.length_c   1.000
_cell.angle_alpha   90.00
_cell.angle_beta   90.00
_cell.angle_gamma   90.00
#
_symmetry.space_group_name_H-M   'P 1'
#
loop_
_entity.id
_entity.type
_entity.pdbx_description
1 polymer ?
#
loop_
_entity_poly.entity_id
_entity_poly.type
_entity_poly.pdbx_seq_one_letter_code
_entity_poly.pdbx_strand_id
1 'polypeptide(L)'
;MKKQQAGFTLIELIMVIVILGILAAVALPRFVDFGGQARAASVNGMAGSLRSASAIAHAALLAAGGNNSTATVAMEGTSVDLVNGYPAATASGISRAVQAEGYTGTVGTNLITYVPTGFTGSNCQVVYNAATTTTTANVTTVTPPTVVVTTGGCGG
;
A
#
# COMPACT_ATOMS: atom_id res chain seq x y z
N MET A 1 -15.73 -22.00 62.18
CA MET A 1 -15.28 -23.05 61.22
C MET A 1 -14.13 -22.48 60.40
N LYS A 2 -12.90 -22.99 60.55
CA LYS A 2 -11.75 -22.55 59.74
C LYS A 2 -11.85 -23.21 58.36
N LYS A 3 -12.08 -22.43 57.30
CA LYS A 3 -11.94 -22.89 55.92
C LYS A 3 -10.49 -23.34 55.73
N GLN A 4 -10.27 -24.62 55.42
CA GLN A 4 -8.96 -25.09 55.00
C GLN A 4 -8.69 -24.50 53.61
N GLN A 5 -7.66 -23.67 53.48
CA GLN A 5 -7.14 -23.28 52.17
C GLN A 5 -6.46 -24.51 51.57
N ALA A 6 -7.09 -25.10 50.55
CA ALA A 6 -6.44 -26.07 49.69
C ALA A 6 -5.31 -25.35 48.95
N GLY A 7 -4.06 -25.69 49.27
CA GLY A 7 -2.90 -25.23 48.50
C GLY A 7 -2.89 -25.87 47.11
N PHE A 8 -2.32 -25.18 46.13
CA PHE A 8 -2.13 -25.68 44.77
C PHE A 8 -1.15 -26.86 44.78
N THR A 9 -1.44 -27.94 44.02
CA THR A 9 -0.54 -29.09 43.96
C THR A 9 0.63 -28.82 43.03
N LEU A 10 1.78 -29.44 43.30
CA LEU A 10 2.98 -29.31 42.44
C LEU A 10 2.70 -29.85 41.03
N ILE A 11 1.88 -30.91 40.92
CA ILE A 11 1.48 -31.48 39.64
C ILE A 11 0.58 -30.55 38.81
N GLU A 12 -0.33 -29.80 39.45
CA GLU A 12 -1.14 -28.80 38.73
C GLU A 12 -0.24 -27.71 38.13
N LEU A 13 0.75 -27.24 38.88
CA LEU A 13 1.67 -26.22 38.37
C LEU A 13 2.48 -26.75 37.17
N ILE A 14 2.97 -27.99 37.25
CA ILE A 14 3.69 -28.65 36.14
C ILE A 14 2.77 -28.81 34.92
N MET A 15 1.53 -29.26 35.12
CA MET A 15 0.59 -29.44 34.00
C MET A 15 0.31 -28.13 33.28
N VAL A 16 0.17 -27.02 34.02
CA VAL A 16 -0.05 -25.69 33.43
C VAL A 16 1.14 -25.25 32.57
N ILE A 17 2.38 -25.38 33.04
CA ILE A 17 3.56 -24.99 32.23
C ILE A 17 3.72 -25.88 31.00
N VAL A 18 3.37 -27.17 31.08
CA VAL A 18 3.40 -28.09 29.93
C VAL A 18 2.37 -27.67 28.89
N ILE A 19 1.13 -27.37 29.31
CA ILE A 19 0.08 -26.91 28.40
C ILE A 19 0.47 -25.57 27.75
N LEU A 20 0.96 -24.61 28.53
CA LEU A 20 1.44 -23.32 28.01
C LEU A 20 2.61 -23.50 27.04
N GLY A 21 3.53 -24.43 27.31
CA GLY A 21 4.65 -24.77 26.42
C GLY A 21 4.19 -25.29 25.06
N ILE A 22 3.21 -26.20 25.03
CA ILE A 22 2.64 -26.72 23.78
C ILE A 22 1.93 -25.61 22.99
N LEU A 23 1.10 -24.80 23.65
CA LEU A 23 0.40 -23.69 23.01
C LEU A 23 1.37 -22.66 22.44
N ALA A 24 2.44 -22.32 23.18
CA ALA A 24 3.47 -21.40 22.72
C ALA A 24 4.22 -21.93 21.49
N ALA A 25 4.59 -23.22 21.49
CA ALA A 25 5.32 -23.83 20.37
C ALA A 25 4.52 -23.80 19.05
N VAL A 26 3.19 -23.91 19.11
CA VAL A 26 2.32 -23.87 17.92
C VAL A 26 1.95 -22.44 17.51
N ALA A 27 1.78 -21.53 18.46
CA ALA A 27 1.35 -20.16 18.17
C ALA A 27 2.50 -19.28 17.63
N LEU A 28 3.70 -19.43 18.18
CA LEU A 28 4.83 -18.54 17.91
C LEU A 28 5.25 -18.47 16.42
N PRO A 29 5.27 -19.58 15.64
CA PRO A 29 5.55 -19.53 14.21
C PRO A 29 4.54 -18.70 13.40
N ARG A 30 3.26 -18.67 13.79
CA ARG A 30 2.26 -17.85 13.09
C ARG A 30 2.39 -16.38 13.46
N PHE A 31 2.76 -16.10 14.70
CA PHE A 31 2.92 -14.73 15.20
C PHE A 31 4.06 -13.96 14.51
N VAL A 32 5.15 -14.64 14.15
CA VAL A 32 6.28 -14.00 13.44
C VAL A 32 5.93 -13.58 12.01
N ASP A 33 5.09 -14.34 11.31
CA ASP A 33 4.73 -14.06 9.91
C ASP A 33 3.55 -13.08 9.73
N PHE A 34 2.78 -12.78 10.79
CA PHE A 34 1.61 -11.88 10.69
C PHE A 34 1.99 -10.47 10.28
N GLY A 35 3.12 -9.95 10.77
CA GLY A 35 3.58 -8.60 10.42
C GLY A 35 3.87 -8.47 8.92
N GLY A 36 4.50 -9.49 8.33
CA GLY A 36 4.78 -9.53 6.91
C GLY A 36 3.54 -9.60 6.04
N GLN A 37 2.60 -10.46 6.42
CA GLN A 37 1.32 -10.62 5.73
C GLN A 37 0.48 -9.35 5.80
N ALA A 38 0.45 -8.66 6.96
CA ALA A 38 -0.27 -7.41 7.13
C ALA A 38 0.28 -6.31 6.21
N ARG A 39 1.61 -6.18 6.10
CA ARG A 39 2.26 -5.23 5.18
C ARG A 39 2.01 -5.59 3.72
N ALA A 40 2.09 -6.87 3.37
CA ALA A 40 1.78 -7.31 2.01
C ALA A 40 0.32 -6.99 1.63
N ALA A 41 -0.61 -7.21 2.55
CA ALA A 41 -2.02 -6.85 2.36
C ALA A 41 -2.20 -5.33 2.22
N SER A 42 -1.52 -4.53 3.05
CA SER A 42 -1.62 -3.07 2.97
C SER A 42 -1.09 -2.56 1.63
N VAL A 43 0.04 -3.06 1.15
CA VAL A 43 0.64 -2.65 -0.14
C VAL A 43 -0.29 -3.01 -1.31
N ASN A 44 -0.95 -4.17 -1.26
CA ASN A 44 -1.95 -4.55 -2.25
C ASN A 44 -3.17 -3.62 -2.20
N GLY A 45 -3.63 -3.24 -1.01
CA GLY A 45 -4.70 -2.24 -0.84
C GLY A 45 -4.33 -0.89 -1.45
N MET A 46 -3.12 -0.41 -1.17
CA MET A 46 -2.57 0.82 -1.75
C MET A 46 -2.55 0.77 -3.28
N ALA A 47 -2.20 -0.37 -3.87
CA ALA A 47 -2.24 -0.55 -5.31
C ALA A 47 -3.65 -0.45 -5.90
N GLY A 48 -4.66 -0.96 -5.20
CA GLY A 48 -6.06 -0.75 -5.54
C GLY A 48 -6.43 0.73 -5.55
N SER A 49 -6.06 1.45 -4.48
CA SER A 49 -6.32 2.88 -4.35
C SER A 49 -5.66 3.70 -5.47
N LEU A 50 -4.41 3.39 -5.86
CA LEU A 50 -3.72 4.07 -6.95
C LEU A 50 -4.44 3.91 -8.29
N ARG A 51 -4.88 2.69 -8.61
CA ARG A 51 -5.64 2.42 -9.85
C ARG A 51 -6.94 3.21 -9.84
N SER A 52 -7.69 3.15 -8.75
CA SER A 52 -8.96 3.88 -8.61
C SER A 52 -8.76 5.40 -8.71
N ALA A 53 -7.80 5.96 -7.99
CA ALA A 53 -7.49 7.39 -8.03
C ALA A 53 -7.09 7.85 -9.43
N SER A 54 -6.28 7.06 -10.15
CA SER A 54 -5.88 7.37 -11.52
C SER A 54 -7.06 7.38 -12.50
N ALA A 55 -7.98 6.42 -12.36
CA ALA A 55 -9.17 6.33 -13.20
C ALA A 55 -10.15 7.47 -12.92
N ILE A 56 -10.36 7.82 -11.65
CA ILE A 56 -11.24 8.93 -11.24
C ILE A 56 -10.69 10.26 -11.75
N ALA A 57 -9.39 10.52 -11.57
CA ALA A 57 -8.75 11.75 -12.06
C ALA A 57 -8.86 11.89 -13.58
N HIS A 58 -8.65 10.79 -14.30
CA HIS A 58 -8.81 10.75 -15.75
C HIS A 58 -10.28 11.03 -16.16
N ALA A 59 -11.24 10.38 -15.49
CA ALA A 59 -12.66 10.60 -15.74
C ALA A 59 -13.07 12.06 -15.44
N ALA A 60 -12.54 12.66 -14.38
CA ALA A 60 -12.79 14.06 -14.04
C ALA A 60 -12.26 15.02 -15.13
N LEU A 61 -11.08 14.73 -15.70
CA LEU A 61 -10.56 15.50 -16.83
C LEU A 61 -11.48 15.41 -18.06
N LEU A 62 -11.90 14.19 -18.42
CA LEU A 62 -12.78 13.98 -19.57
C LEU A 62 -14.14 14.66 -19.38
N ALA A 63 -14.69 14.62 -18.16
CA ALA A 63 -15.93 15.33 -17.82
C ALA A 63 -15.79 16.86 -17.95
N ALA A 64 -14.59 17.39 -17.71
CA ALA A 64 -14.26 18.81 -17.92
C ALA A 64 -13.93 19.14 -19.40
N GLY A 65 -14.03 18.17 -20.32
CA GLY A 65 -13.74 18.35 -21.74
C GLY A 65 -12.25 18.35 -22.10
N GLY A 66 -11.37 18.00 -21.15
CA GLY A 66 -9.94 17.88 -21.40
C GLY A 66 -9.57 16.55 -22.04
N ASN A 67 -8.55 16.52 -22.90
CA ASN A 67 -8.00 15.30 -23.48
C ASN A 67 -6.47 15.39 -23.56
N ASN A 68 -5.78 14.33 -23.12
CA ASN A 68 -4.31 14.21 -23.14
C ASN A 68 -3.56 15.44 -22.64
N SER A 69 -4.17 16.17 -21.71
CA SER A 69 -3.69 17.47 -21.27
C SER A 69 -2.72 17.34 -20.09
N THR A 70 -1.76 18.28 -20.04
CA THR A 70 -1.04 18.61 -18.81
C THR A 70 -1.85 19.71 -18.14
N ALA A 71 -2.77 19.31 -17.28
CA ALA A 71 -3.74 20.18 -16.62
C ALA A 71 -3.84 19.81 -15.14
N THR A 72 -4.68 20.52 -14.41
CA THR A 72 -4.99 20.20 -13.02
C THR A 72 -6.49 19.96 -12.90
N VAL A 73 -6.88 18.90 -12.20
CA VAL A 73 -8.29 18.60 -11.90
C VAL A 73 -8.54 18.69 -10.40
N ALA A 74 -9.70 19.22 -10.02
CA ALA A 74 -10.11 19.23 -8.62
C ALA A 74 -10.72 17.87 -8.24
N MET A 75 -10.15 17.22 -7.23
CA MET A 75 -10.68 16.01 -6.60
C MET A 75 -10.85 16.28 -5.12
N GLU A 76 -12.08 16.22 -4.60
CA GLU A 76 -12.37 16.49 -3.17
C GLU A 76 -11.80 17.83 -2.68
N GLY A 77 -11.88 18.89 -3.52
CA GLY A 77 -11.33 20.21 -3.20
C GLY A 77 -9.80 20.31 -3.31
N THR A 78 -9.12 19.26 -3.76
CA THR A 78 -7.66 19.24 -3.96
C THR A 78 -7.29 19.27 -5.44
N SER A 79 -6.30 20.08 -5.81
CA SER A 79 -5.77 20.14 -7.17
C SER A 79 -4.84 18.98 -7.48
N VAL A 80 -5.21 18.09 -8.39
CA VAL A 80 -4.38 16.97 -8.82
C VAL A 80 -3.75 17.30 -10.17
N ASP A 81 -2.42 17.36 -10.19
CA ASP A 81 -1.66 17.59 -11.43
C ASP A 81 -1.73 16.34 -12.33
N LEU A 82 -2.02 16.57 -13.60
CA LEU A 82 -2.12 15.54 -14.62
C LEU A 82 -0.97 15.67 -15.63
N VAL A 83 -0.58 14.53 -16.19
CA VAL A 83 0.27 14.40 -17.36
C VAL A 83 -0.38 13.41 -18.32
N ASN A 84 -0.45 13.76 -19.60
CA ASN A 84 -1.06 12.91 -20.63
C ASN A 84 -2.47 12.42 -20.26
N GLY A 85 -3.23 13.24 -19.53
CA GLY A 85 -4.59 12.91 -19.10
C GLY A 85 -4.73 12.06 -17.84
N TYR A 86 -3.65 11.67 -17.17
CA TYR A 86 -3.67 10.88 -15.92
C TYR A 86 -2.86 11.58 -14.83
N PRO A 87 -3.02 11.25 -13.53
CA PRO A 87 -2.23 11.90 -12.49
C PRO A 87 -0.73 11.78 -12.75
N ALA A 88 -0.03 12.89 -12.61
CA ALA A 88 1.42 12.91 -12.70
C ALA A 88 2.02 12.06 -11.56
N ALA A 89 3.13 11.38 -11.81
CA ALA A 89 3.86 10.62 -10.80
C ALA A 89 4.66 11.55 -9.87
N THR A 90 3.97 12.46 -9.19
CA THR A 90 4.55 13.50 -8.33
C THR A 90 3.75 13.64 -7.03
N ALA A 91 4.31 14.39 -6.08
CA ALA A 91 3.63 14.74 -4.83
C ALA A 91 2.34 15.54 -5.07
N SER A 92 2.27 16.33 -6.14
CA SER A 92 1.08 17.13 -6.51
C SER A 92 0.11 16.40 -7.43
N GLY A 93 0.52 15.30 -8.04
CA GLY A 93 -0.33 14.46 -8.88
C GLY A 93 -0.93 13.29 -8.09
N ILE A 94 -0.46 12.08 -8.38
CA ILE A 94 -1.04 10.84 -7.84
C ILE A 94 -1.06 10.79 -6.30
N SER A 95 -0.08 11.37 -5.60
CA SER A 95 -0.09 11.43 -4.12
C SER A 95 -1.27 12.20 -3.56
N ARG A 96 -1.71 13.28 -4.22
CA ARG A 96 -2.93 14.03 -3.83
C ARG A 96 -4.18 13.27 -4.21
N ALA A 97 -4.18 12.62 -5.37
CA ALA A 97 -5.32 11.85 -5.85
C ALA A 97 -5.64 10.66 -4.93
N VAL A 98 -4.62 10.00 -4.38
CA VAL A 98 -4.78 8.77 -3.60
C VAL A 98 -4.79 8.98 -2.10
N GLN A 99 -4.34 10.15 -1.61
CA GLN A 99 -4.21 10.45 -0.18
C GLN A 99 -3.47 9.33 0.58
N ALA A 100 -2.20 9.09 0.21
CA ALA A 100 -1.40 7.93 0.62
C ALA A 100 -0.98 7.93 2.11
N GLU A 101 -1.92 7.98 3.03
CA GLU A 101 -1.66 7.92 4.47
C GLU A 101 -0.97 6.60 4.86
N GLY A 102 0.02 6.68 5.75
CA GLY A 102 0.80 5.51 6.17
C GLY A 102 1.83 5.02 5.13
N TYR A 103 2.05 5.78 4.05
CA TYR A 103 3.08 5.50 3.06
C TYR A 103 4.04 6.68 2.85
N THR A 104 5.31 6.38 2.60
CA THR A 104 6.29 7.34 2.12
C THR A 104 6.40 7.22 0.59
N GLY A 105 6.12 8.32 -0.12
CA GLY A 105 6.25 8.40 -1.57
C GLY A 105 7.62 8.95 -1.98
N THR A 106 8.38 8.21 -2.79
CA THR A 106 9.65 8.67 -3.38
C THR A 106 9.47 8.88 -4.87
N VAL A 107 9.63 10.12 -5.34
CA VAL A 107 9.47 10.49 -6.75
C VAL A 107 10.73 10.10 -7.53
N GLY A 108 10.54 9.42 -8.66
CA GLY A 108 11.58 9.11 -9.64
C GLY A 108 11.24 9.68 -11.02
N THR A 109 11.96 9.25 -12.05
CA THR A 109 11.69 9.67 -13.42
C THR A 109 10.43 8.97 -13.94
N ASN A 110 9.34 9.73 -14.10
CA ASN A 110 8.05 9.25 -14.59
C ASN A 110 7.42 8.13 -13.73
N LEU A 111 7.82 8.05 -12.46
CA LEU A 111 7.27 7.10 -11.49
C LEU A 111 7.31 7.66 -10.08
N ILE A 112 6.49 7.09 -9.20
CA ILE A 112 6.58 7.29 -7.76
C ILE A 112 6.45 5.94 -7.06
N THR A 113 7.30 5.71 -6.07
CA THR A 113 7.33 4.48 -5.28
C THR A 113 6.80 4.77 -3.89
N TYR A 114 5.79 4.01 -3.45
CA TYR A 114 5.27 4.06 -2.09
C TYR A 114 5.75 2.87 -1.28
N VAL A 115 6.28 3.16 -0.10
CA VAL A 115 6.73 2.18 0.89
C VAL A 115 5.99 2.44 2.20
N PRO A 116 5.56 1.42 2.95
CA PRO A 116 4.94 1.64 4.26
C PRO A 116 5.84 2.50 5.17
N THR A 117 5.27 3.49 5.84
CA THR A 117 6.03 4.39 6.72
C THR A 117 6.77 3.60 7.79
N GLY A 118 8.07 3.89 7.98
CA GLY A 118 8.91 3.22 8.97
C GLY A 118 9.42 1.83 8.56
N PHE A 119 9.07 1.34 7.37
CA PHE A 119 9.66 0.12 6.82
C PHE A 119 11.02 0.42 6.16
N THR A 120 12.04 -0.34 6.53
CA THR A 120 13.43 -0.18 6.03
C THR A 120 13.89 -1.34 5.16
N GLY A 121 13.08 -2.39 5.00
CA GLY A 121 13.39 -3.53 4.15
C GLY A 121 13.27 -3.19 2.66
N SER A 122 13.69 -4.12 1.81
CA SER A 122 13.51 -4.01 0.35
C SER A 122 12.26 -4.77 -0.10
N ASN A 123 11.79 -4.54 -1.32
CA ASN A 123 10.76 -5.38 -1.97
C ASN A 123 9.39 -5.46 -1.25
N CYS A 124 9.00 -4.42 -0.50
CA CYS A 124 7.65 -4.24 0.04
C CYS A 124 7.14 -2.85 -0.35
N GLN A 125 6.70 -2.71 -1.61
CA GLN A 125 6.40 -1.43 -2.20
C GLN A 125 5.36 -1.54 -3.32
N VAL A 126 4.76 -0.40 -3.64
CA VAL A 126 3.94 -0.23 -4.84
C VAL A 126 4.47 0.93 -5.65
N VAL A 127 4.63 0.72 -6.95
CA VAL A 127 5.13 1.73 -7.89
C VAL A 127 4.00 2.14 -8.81
N TYR A 128 3.77 3.45 -8.91
CA TYR A 128 2.92 4.04 -9.93
C TYR A 128 3.82 4.61 -11.03
N ASN A 129 3.69 4.09 -12.24
CA ASN A 129 4.33 4.62 -13.44
C ASN A 129 3.35 5.55 -14.14
N ALA A 130 3.73 6.80 -14.37
CA ALA A 130 2.88 7.78 -15.02
C ALA A 130 2.63 7.43 -16.50
N ALA A 131 1.51 7.92 -17.02
CA ALA A 131 1.15 7.79 -18.42
C ALA A 131 2.22 8.41 -19.32
N THR A 132 2.52 7.76 -20.43
CA THR A 132 3.51 8.22 -21.42
C THR A 132 2.86 8.44 -22.78
N THR A 133 3.47 9.30 -23.59
CA THR A 133 3.09 9.48 -24.98
C THR A 133 4.18 8.94 -25.89
N THR A 134 3.77 8.25 -26.95
CA THR A 134 4.66 7.86 -28.04
C THR A 134 4.13 8.51 -29.31
N THR A 135 5.00 9.19 -30.07
CA THR A 135 4.62 9.76 -31.37
C THR A 135 5.37 9.05 -32.48
N THR A 136 4.62 8.34 -33.32
CA THR A 136 5.15 7.63 -34.48
C THR A 136 4.38 8.08 -35.71
N ALA A 137 5.09 8.55 -36.74
CA ALA A 137 4.49 9.04 -37.98
C ALA A 137 3.33 10.03 -37.78
N ASN A 138 3.55 11.07 -36.95
CA ASN A 138 2.58 12.12 -36.60
C ASN A 138 1.30 11.64 -35.88
N VAL A 139 1.28 10.40 -35.39
CA VAL A 139 0.22 9.88 -34.51
C VAL A 139 0.77 9.80 -33.10
N THR A 140 0.17 10.54 -32.17
CA THR A 140 0.49 10.49 -30.75
C THR A 140 -0.45 9.52 -30.04
N THR A 141 0.10 8.43 -29.51
CA THR A 141 -0.61 7.46 -28.67
C THR A 141 -0.28 7.69 -27.21
N VAL A 142 -1.30 7.63 -26.35
CA VAL A 142 -1.11 7.65 -24.88
C VAL A 142 -1.11 6.21 -24.38
N THR A 143 -0.07 5.87 -23.64
CA THR A 143 -0.02 4.63 -22.85
C THR A 143 -0.50 4.97 -21.43
N PRO A 144 -1.59 4.34 -20.94
CA PRO A 144 -2.10 4.57 -19.60
C PRO A 144 -1.07 4.27 -18.49
N PRO A 145 -1.26 4.81 -17.27
CA PRO A 145 -0.36 4.54 -16.17
C PRO A 145 -0.47 3.08 -15.71
N THR A 146 0.62 2.55 -15.16
CA THR A 146 0.67 1.19 -14.61
C THR A 146 0.97 1.20 -13.12
N VAL A 147 0.41 0.22 -12.39
CA VAL A 147 0.67 0.04 -10.96
C VAL A 147 1.30 -1.33 -10.73
N VAL A 148 2.56 -1.33 -10.30
CA VAL A 148 3.37 -2.52 -10.06
C VAL A 148 3.51 -2.75 -8.56
N VAL A 149 3.24 -3.97 -8.11
CA VAL A 149 3.28 -4.34 -6.69
C VAL A 149 4.41 -5.32 -6.45
N THR A 150 5.20 -5.06 -5.40
CA THR A 150 6.26 -5.97 -4.94
C THR A 150 6.05 -6.24 -3.45
N THR A 151 5.73 -7.48 -3.08
CA THR A 151 5.50 -7.90 -1.68
C THR A 151 6.51 -8.91 -1.16
N GLY A 152 7.46 -9.33 -1.99
CA GLY A 152 8.42 -10.41 -1.67
C GLY A 152 9.30 -10.15 -0.45
N GLY A 153 9.47 -8.90 -0.02
CA GLY A 153 10.26 -8.54 1.16
C GLY A 153 9.44 -8.00 2.33
N CYS A 154 8.11 -8.10 2.32
CA CYS A 154 7.29 -7.53 3.40
C CYS A 154 7.49 -8.21 4.78
N GLY A 155 7.99 -9.45 4.79
CA GLY A 155 8.24 -10.25 6.00
C GLY A 155 9.47 -9.86 6.82
N GLY A 156 10.42 -9.13 6.24
CA GLY A 156 11.76 -8.92 6.82
C GLY A 156 12.85 -9.42 5.88
#